data_AF-A0A836WFQ5-F1
#
_entry.id   AF-A0A836WFQ5-F1
#
_cell.length_a   1.000
_cell.length_b   1.000
_cell.length_c   1.000
_cell.angle_alpha   90.00
_cell.angle_beta   90.00
_cell.angle_gamma   90.00
#
_symmetry.space_group_name_H-M   'P 1'
#
loop_
_entity.id
_entity.type
_entity.pdbx_description
1 polymer ?
#
loop_
_entity_poly.entity_id
_entity_poly.type
_entity_poly.pdbx_seq_one_letter_code
_entity_poly.pdbx_strand_id
1 'polypeptide(L)'
;MNNTTALITLISTLAILATVIFIIANPHWLSYLRRRWVRLADEPDVAHLQQPYFIDFIDLLTRLNLPLDYTDKENIPQSGKLVAPLYWVLKEMARGENLNFLTAHAARSRQDNKLTRNIVRTLLKSTEPLVLLGDPGSGKSVTLRQIGLTLADKMQHSKAPLIPIYVPLNMFTVSLEKNDPVWQFIGDTLSEQFGEDLGPQLFGQMKNLLAAGQVVFLFDSMDEMPRADYGGGFEVLKRFADQYSNNIASLKTIVSN
;
A
#
# COMPACT_ATOMS: atom_id res chain seq x y z
N MET A 1 29.40 3.10 -50.79
CA MET A 1 29.12 3.52 -49.40
C MET A 1 27.79 2.94 -48.87
N ASN A 2 27.42 1.69 -49.22
CA ASN A 2 26.04 1.21 -49.03
C ASN A 2 25.89 0.06 -48.02
N ASN A 3 26.97 -0.64 -47.67
CA ASN A 3 26.88 -1.81 -46.79
C ASN A 3 26.83 -1.44 -45.31
N THR A 4 27.43 -0.33 -44.90
CA THR A 4 27.45 0.11 -43.49
C THR A 4 26.09 0.64 -43.05
N THR A 5 25.40 1.40 -43.91
CA THR A 5 24.04 1.90 -43.64
C THR A 5 23.00 0.78 -43.60
N ALA A 6 23.12 -0.22 -44.46
CA ALA A 6 22.27 -1.42 -44.45
C ALA A 6 22.47 -2.27 -43.17
N LEU A 7 23.72 -2.40 -42.70
CA LEU A 7 24.02 -3.12 -41.47
C LEU A 7 23.45 -2.42 -40.24
N ILE A 8 23.58 -1.10 -40.17
CA ILE A 8 23.06 -0.29 -39.05
C ILE A 8 21.53 -0.36 -38.98
N THR A 9 20.83 -0.32 -40.12
CA THR A 9 19.37 -0.44 -40.18
C THR A 9 18.88 -1.84 -39.79
N LEU A 10 19.60 -2.90 -40.16
CA LEU A 10 19.28 -4.27 -39.74
C LEU A 10 19.45 -4.46 -38.22
N ILE A 11 20.53 -3.92 -37.65
CA ILE A 11 20.80 -4.03 -36.20
C ILE A 11 19.74 -3.26 -35.40
N SER A 12 19.38 -2.05 -35.85
CA SER A 12 18.38 -1.24 -35.16
C SER A 12 16.97 -1.84 -35.25
N THR A 13 16.58 -2.41 -36.39
CA THR A 13 15.29 -3.12 -36.52
C THR A 13 15.22 -4.37 -35.65
N LEU A 14 16.29 -5.17 -35.58
CA LEU A 14 16.37 -6.32 -34.67
C LEU A 14 16.31 -5.92 -33.21
N ALA A 15 16.98 -4.82 -32.82
CA ALA A 15 16.94 -4.32 -31.45
C ALA A 15 15.54 -3.84 -31.04
N ILE A 16 14.84 -3.11 -31.92
CA ILE A 16 13.47 -2.67 -31.68
C ILE A 16 12.53 -3.87 -31.57
N LEU A 17 12.64 -4.84 -32.48
CA LEU A 17 11.80 -6.04 -32.48
C LEU A 17 12.02 -6.88 -31.21
N ALA A 18 13.28 -7.06 -30.79
CA ALA A 18 13.60 -7.76 -29.54
C ALA A 18 13.03 -7.03 -28.31
N THR A 19 13.06 -5.69 -28.31
CA THR A 19 12.51 -4.88 -27.22
C THR A 19 10.97 -5.01 -27.17
N VAL A 20 10.31 -4.96 -28.32
CA VAL A 20 8.85 -5.15 -28.43
C VAL A 20 8.45 -6.55 -27.97
N ILE A 21 9.17 -7.59 -28.41
CA ILE A 21 8.92 -8.98 -27.98
C ILE A 21 9.13 -9.12 -26.47
N PHE A 22 10.20 -8.53 -25.92
CA PHE A 22 10.48 -8.55 -24.48
C PHE A 22 9.37 -7.88 -23.65
N ILE A 23 8.87 -6.74 -24.15
CA ILE A 23 7.74 -6.00 -23.56
C ILE A 23 6.46 -6.84 -23.59
N ILE A 24 6.13 -7.46 -24.73
CA ILE A 24 4.93 -8.30 -24.89
C ILE A 24 5.02 -9.57 -24.02
N ALA A 25 6.21 -10.18 -23.94
CA ALA A 25 6.44 -11.39 -23.15
C ALA A 25 6.45 -11.13 -21.63
N ASN A 26 6.67 -9.88 -21.20
CA ASN A 26 6.74 -9.51 -19.78
C ASN A 26 5.81 -8.33 -19.48
N PRO A 27 4.47 -8.53 -19.45
CA PRO A 27 3.50 -7.45 -19.22
C PRO A 27 3.70 -6.74 -17.86
N HIS A 28 4.23 -7.45 -16.86
CA HIS A 28 4.61 -6.86 -15.58
C HIS A 28 5.71 -5.79 -15.70
N TRP A 29 6.59 -5.90 -16.70
CA TRP A 29 7.64 -4.92 -16.99
C TRP A 29 7.06 -3.61 -17.52
N LEU A 30 5.95 -3.68 -18.26
CA LEU A 30 5.21 -2.49 -18.71
C LEU A 30 4.61 -1.73 -17.52
N SER A 31 4.09 -2.43 -16.52
CA SER A 31 3.60 -1.80 -15.27
C SER A 31 4.74 -1.21 -14.42
N TYR A 32 5.90 -1.87 -14.41
CA TYR A 32 7.11 -1.38 -13.73
C TYR A 32 7.68 -0.13 -14.41
N LEU A 33 7.79 -0.15 -15.75
CA LEU A 33 8.22 1.00 -16.54
C LEU A 33 7.18 2.12 -16.46
N ARG A 34 5.89 1.85 -16.59
CA ARG A 34 4.84 2.87 -16.40
C ARG A 34 4.96 3.53 -15.03
N ARG A 35 5.18 2.78 -13.95
CA ARG A 35 5.44 3.34 -12.62
C ARG A 35 6.74 4.16 -12.53
N ARG A 36 7.76 3.86 -13.34
CA ARG A 36 9.03 4.60 -13.38
C ARG A 36 8.97 5.84 -14.27
N TRP A 37 8.23 5.78 -15.38
CA TRP A 37 8.04 6.85 -16.35
C TRP A 37 6.97 7.86 -15.89
N VAL A 38 5.87 7.40 -15.28
CA VAL A 38 4.90 8.27 -14.60
C VAL A 38 5.59 9.04 -13.45
N ARG A 39 6.51 8.40 -12.73
CA ARG A 39 7.34 9.04 -11.69
C ARG A 39 8.28 10.15 -12.19
N LEU A 40 8.52 10.26 -13.49
CA LEU A 40 9.41 11.26 -14.08
C LEU A 40 8.66 12.39 -14.80
N ALA A 41 7.35 12.24 -15.02
CA ALA A 41 6.61 13.08 -15.98
C ALA A 41 5.97 14.33 -15.36
N ASP A 42 5.78 14.38 -14.05
CA ASP A 42 5.43 15.57 -13.28
C ASP A 42 5.83 15.27 -11.83
N GLU A 43 6.93 15.86 -11.33
CA GLU A 43 7.17 15.88 -9.88
C GLU A 43 6.17 16.87 -9.29
N PRO A 44 5.15 16.44 -8.54
CA PRO A 44 4.32 17.39 -7.82
C PRO A 44 5.23 18.21 -6.89
N ASP A 45 5.02 19.53 -6.82
CA ASP A 45 5.78 20.42 -5.94
C ASP A 45 5.36 20.20 -4.47
N VAL A 46 5.74 19.04 -3.94
CA VAL A 46 5.58 18.63 -2.55
C VAL A 46 6.92 18.61 -1.81
N ALA A 47 8.00 19.06 -2.44
CA ALA A 47 9.33 19.05 -1.85
C ALA A 47 9.38 19.80 -0.51
N HIS A 48 8.60 20.88 -0.40
CA HIS A 48 8.46 21.66 0.83
C HIS A 48 7.65 20.94 1.92
N LEU A 49 6.72 20.04 1.55
CA LEU A 49 5.92 19.24 2.49
C LEU A 49 6.61 17.93 2.87
N GLN A 50 7.48 17.41 2.02
CA GLN A 50 8.06 16.07 2.14
C GLN A 50 8.77 15.86 3.48
N GLN A 51 9.73 16.73 3.80
CA GLN A 51 10.53 16.60 5.01
C GLN A 51 9.69 16.78 6.30
N PRO A 52 8.89 17.85 6.44
CA PRO A 52 7.96 17.99 7.57
C PRO A 52 7.05 16.78 7.73
N TYR A 53 6.48 16.30 6.63
CA TYR A 53 5.60 15.13 6.65
C TYR A 53 6.28 13.87 7.17
N PHE A 54 7.46 13.52 6.64
CA PHE A 54 8.13 12.30 7.05
C PHE A 54 8.59 12.35 8.51
N ILE A 55 9.01 13.51 9.02
CA ILE A 55 9.36 13.70 10.43
C ILE A 55 8.14 13.43 11.31
N ASP A 56 7.02 14.10 11.03
CA ASP A 56 5.80 13.97 11.82
C ASP A 56 5.18 12.57 11.71
N PHE A 57 5.29 11.94 10.53
CA PHE A 57 4.83 10.58 10.31
C PHE A 57 5.64 9.55 11.11
N ILE A 58 6.98 9.70 11.15
CA ILE A 58 7.85 8.86 11.97
C ILE A 58 7.53 9.04 13.45
N ASP A 59 7.35 10.29 13.90
CA ASP A 59 6.97 10.59 15.28
C ASP A 59 5.62 9.97 15.65
N LEU A 60 4.59 10.15 14.80
CA LEU A 60 3.27 9.56 14.98
C LEU A 60 3.35 8.05 15.18
N LEU A 61 4.00 7.33 14.26
CA LEU A 61 4.08 5.87 14.33
C LEU A 61 4.93 5.39 15.51
N THR A 62 5.95 6.16 15.90
CA THR A 62 6.77 5.88 17.09
C THR A 62 5.94 6.04 18.36
N ARG A 63 5.16 7.13 18.49
CA ARG A 63 4.23 7.33 19.60
C ARG A 63 3.17 6.24 19.70
N LEU A 64 2.60 5.81 18.57
CA LEU A 64 1.65 4.70 18.53
C LEU A 64 2.26 3.34 18.92
N ASN A 65 3.59 3.24 19.06
CA ASN A 65 4.29 2.04 19.50
C ASN A 65 4.75 2.09 20.99
N LEU A 66 4.68 3.23 21.68
CA LEU A 66 5.09 3.41 23.08
C LEU A 66 3.85 3.36 24.01
N PRO A 67 3.63 2.40 24.94
CA PRO A 67 4.59 1.54 25.62
C PRO A 67 4.28 0.05 25.39
N LEU A 68 4.69 -0.49 24.25
CA LEU A 68 4.96 -1.91 24.16
C LEU A 68 6.47 -2.01 24.25
N ASP A 69 6.99 -2.53 25.37
CA ASP A 69 8.42 -2.64 25.72
C ASP A 69 9.18 -3.65 24.81
N TYR A 70 8.82 -3.69 23.52
CA TYR A 70 9.44 -4.51 22.49
C TYR A 70 10.82 -3.94 22.17
N THR A 71 11.79 -4.33 22.97
CA THR A 71 13.20 -4.22 22.60
C THR A 71 13.45 -5.00 21.31
N ASP A 72 14.40 -4.59 20.47
CA ASP A 72 14.74 -5.27 19.21
C ASP A 72 15.06 -6.77 19.38
N LYS A 73 15.31 -7.24 20.61
CA LYS A 73 15.53 -8.63 21.01
C LYS A 73 14.25 -9.45 21.20
N GLU A 74 13.11 -8.79 21.41
CA GLU A 74 11.77 -9.38 21.38
C GLU A 74 11.14 -9.35 19.98
N ASN A 75 11.94 -9.07 18.93
CA ASN A 75 11.65 -9.58 17.60
C ASN A 75 11.67 -11.11 17.65
N ILE A 76 10.59 -11.69 18.16
CA ILE A 76 10.13 -13.03 17.81
C ILE A 76 10.33 -13.10 16.30
N PRO A 77 11.03 -14.13 15.79
CA PRO A 77 11.26 -14.25 14.36
C PRO A 77 9.94 -14.01 13.65
N GLN A 78 9.99 -13.26 12.55
CA GLN A 78 8.91 -13.03 11.59
C GLN A 78 8.24 -14.37 11.20
N SER A 79 7.44 -14.90 12.11
CA SER A 79 6.83 -16.20 12.04
C SER A 79 5.51 -15.97 11.36
N GLY A 80 5.56 -16.06 10.03
CA GLY A 80 4.41 -16.34 9.20
C GLY A 80 3.26 -15.34 9.28
N LYS A 81 3.53 -14.04 9.13
CA LYS A 81 2.45 -13.15 8.72
C LYS A 81 2.16 -13.37 7.25
N LEU A 82 0.99 -13.92 6.99
CA LEU A 82 0.56 -14.22 5.65
C LEU A 82 0.10 -12.92 4.99
N VAL A 83 0.59 -12.72 3.76
CA VAL A 83 0.13 -11.63 2.91
C VAL A 83 -0.70 -12.25 1.78
N ALA A 84 -1.94 -11.79 1.63
CA ALA A 84 -2.84 -12.26 0.57
C ALA A 84 -3.36 -11.07 -0.26
N PRO A 85 -3.66 -11.27 -1.55
CA PRO A 85 -4.40 -10.29 -2.34
C PRO A 85 -5.76 -10.02 -1.72
N LEU A 86 -6.16 -8.74 -1.69
CA LEU A 86 -7.45 -8.32 -1.12
C LEU A 86 -8.61 -9.09 -1.75
N TYR A 87 -8.70 -9.13 -3.09
CA TYR A 87 -9.80 -9.81 -3.79
C TYR A 87 -10.02 -11.26 -3.33
N TRP A 88 -8.95 -12.00 -3.07
CA TRP A 88 -9.04 -13.37 -2.55
C TRP A 88 -9.72 -13.39 -1.18
N VAL A 89 -9.29 -12.54 -0.25
CA VAL A 89 -9.90 -12.41 1.08
C VAL A 89 -11.37 -12.01 0.97
N LEU A 90 -11.71 -11.06 0.09
CA LEU A 90 -13.09 -10.63 -0.14
C LEU A 90 -13.97 -11.79 -0.63
N LYS A 91 -13.46 -12.60 -1.57
CA LYS A 91 -14.18 -13.73 -2.16
C LYS A 91 -14.50 -14.79 -1.12
N GLU A 92 -13.58 -15.09 -0.23
CA GLU A 92 -13.80 -16.09 0.82
C GLU A 92 -14.70 -15.56 1.95
N MET A 93 -14.57 -14.28 2.33
CA MET A 93 -15.51 -13.67 3.28
C MET A 93 -16.95 -13.61 2.74
N ALA A 94 -17.13 -13.36 1.44
CA ALA A 94 -18.45 -13.40 0.80
C ALA A 94 -19.10 -14.80 0.80
N ARG A 95 -18.30 -15.86 1.00
CA ARG A 95 -18.80 -17.24 1.18
C ARG A 95 -19.24 -17.54 2.62
N GLY A 96 -19.19 -16.56 3.51
CA GLY A 96 -19.52 -16.71 4.93
C GLY A 96 -18.41 -17.40 5.74
N GLU A 97 -17.21 -17.55 5.18
CA GLU A 97 -16.09 -18.13 5.91
C GLU A 97 -15.48 -17.11 6.88
N ASN A 98 -15.26 -17.55 8.12
CA ASN A 98 -14.62 -16.73 9.15
C ASN A 98 -13.13 -16.51 8.80
N LEU A 99 -12.60 -15.34 9.14
CA LEU A 99 -11.20 -14.98 8.98
C LEU A 99 -10.20 -15.96 9.62
N ASN A 100 -10.59 -16.63 10.71
CA ASN A 100 -9.79 -17.70 11.32
C ASN A 100 -9.61 -18.88 10.35
N PHE A 101 -10.66 -19.20 9.59
CA PHE A 101 -10.58 -20.18 8.51
C PHE A 101 -9.67 -19.69 7.38
N LEU A 102 -9.72 -18.40 7.01
CA LEU A 102 -8.84 -17.85 5.96
C LEU A 102 -7.36 -17.88 6.35
N THR A 103 -7.05 -17.54 7.61
CA THR A 103 -5.70 -17.59 8.15
C THR A 103 -5.20 -19.03 8.18
N ALA A 104 -6.00 -19.98 8.64
CA ALA A 104 -5.66 -21.41 8.62
C ALA A 104 -5.56 -21.98 7.19
N HIS A 105 -6.44 -21.58 6.28
CA HIS A 105 -6.49 -22.05 4.89
C HIS A 105 -5.27 -21.56 4.12
N ALA A 106 -4.92 -20.29 4.24
CA ALA A 106 -3.76 -19.76 3.55
C ALA A 106 -2.43 -20.03 4.27
N ALA A 107 -2.45 -20.32 5.58
CA ALA A 107 -1.33 -20.99 6.26
C ALA A 107 -1.19 -22.48 5.88
N ARG A 108 -2.23 -23.13 5.33
CA ARG A 108 -2.16 -24.48 4.74
C ARG A 108 -1.79 -24.45 3.26
N SER A 109 -2.14 -23.39 2.53
CA SER A 109 -1.69 -23.08 1.15
C SER A 109 -0.21 -22.64 1.09
N ARG A 110 0.63 -23.25 1.92
CA ARG A 110 2.08 -23.02 2.05
C ARG A 110 2.87 -23.26 0.77
N GLN A 111 2.25 -23.84 -0.26
CA GLN A 111 2.94 -24.22 -1.49
C GLN A 111 3.04 -23.06 -2.50
N ASP A 112 2.08 -22.11 -2.53
CA ASP A 112 1.96 -21.18 -3.67
C ASP A 112 2.23 -19.69 -3.37
N ASN A 113 2.15 -19.24 -2.11
CA ASN A 113 2.47 -17.85 -1.77
C ASN A 113 3.74 -17.77 -0.90
N LYS A 114 4.82 -17.27 -1.52
CA LYS A 114 6.10 -16.98 -0.85
C LYS A 114 5.83 -16.19 0.43
N LEU A 115 6.10 -16.85 1.56
CA LEU A 115 6.41 -16.23 2.85
C LEU A 115 7.50 -15.18 2.62
N THR A 116 7.13 -13.92 2.39
CA THR A 116 8.14 -12.91 2.11
C THR A 116 8.76 -12.47 3.42
N ARG A 117 10.00 -12.91 3.63
CA ARG A 117 10.99 -12.38 4.60
C ARG A 117 11.22 -10.85 4.49
N ASN A 118 10.45 -10.16 3.67
CA ASN A 118 10.49 -8.72 3.47
C ASN A 118 9.13 -8.22 2.92
N ILE A 119 8.16 -7.95 3.81
CA ILE A 119 6.83 -7.45 3.45
C ILE A 119 6.94 -6.14 2.66
N VAL A 120 7.86 -5.26 3.03
CA VAL A 120 8.14 -4.00 2.31
C VAL A 120 8.51 -4.25 0.85
N ARG A 121 9.37 -5.23 0.54
CA ARG A 121 9.69 -5.58 -0.86
C ARG A 121 8.49 -6.15 -1.62
N THR A 122 7.61 -6.90 -0.95
CA THR A 122 6.38 -7.44 -1.57
C THR A 122 5.45 -6.32 -1.92
N LEU A 123 5.24 -5.43 -0.96
CA LEU A 123 4.44 -4.23 -1.05
C LEU A 123 4.90 -3.32 -2.19
N LEU A 124 6.21 -3.11 -2.34
CA LEU A 124 6.78 -2.31 -3.44
C LEU A 124 6.66 -2.97 -4.82
N LYS A 125 6.50 -4.29 -4.89
CA LYS A 125 6.39 -5.04 -6.15
C LYS A 125 4.95 -5.32 -6.55
N SER A 126 4.05 -5.40 -5.57
CA SER A 126 2.64 -5.73 -5.80
C SER A 126 2.00 -4.73 -6.76
N THR A 127 1.13 -5.24 -7.61
CA THR A 127 0.19 -4.44 -8.41
C THR A 127 -1.22 -4.50 -7.83
N GLU A 128 -1.40 -5.24 -6.74
CA GLU A 128 -2.68 -5.50 -6.10
C GLU A 128 -2.66 -5.10 -4.62
N PRO A 129 -3.81 -4.66 -4.08
CA PRO A 129 -4.00 -4.46 -2.66
C PRO A 129 -3.63 -5.71 -1.84
N LEU A 130 -2.89 -5.52 -0.75
CA LEU A 130 -2.43 -6.61 0.13
C LEU A 130 -3.18 -6.61 1.47
N VAL A 131 -3.32 -7.79 2.04
CA VAL A 131 -3.95 -8.00 3.35
C VAL A 131 -2.96 -8.74 4.24
N LEU A 132 -2.71 -8.19 5.43
CA LEU A 132 -1.97 -8.84 6.50
C LEU A 132 -2.94 -9.68 7.33
N LEU A 133 -2.82 -10.99 7.17
CA LEU A 133 -3.62 -11.97 7.91
C LEU A 133 -2.83 -12.52 9.11
N GLY A 134 -3.53 -12.80 10.18
CA GLY A 134 -2.97 -13.36 11.40
C GLY A 134 -3.99 -13.38 12.53
N ASP A 135 -3.71 -14.20 13.55
CA ASP A 135 -4.60 -14.38 14.69
C ASP A 135 -4.80 -13.08 15.49
N PRO A 136 -5.85 -12.98 16.31
CA PRO A 136 -6.01 -11.88 17.27
C PRO A 136 -4.79 -11.76 18.17
N GLY A 137 -4.33 -10.53 18.43
CA GLY A 137 -3.13 -10.28 19.22
C GLY A 137 -1.79 -10.60 18.52
N SER A 138 -1.76 -11.10 17.28
CA SER A 138 -0.50 -11.40 16.55
C SER A 138 0.34 -10.18 16.14
N GLY A 139 0.00 -8.98 16.64
CA GLY A 139 0.73 -7.74 16.39
C GLY A 139 0.62 -7.21 14.96
N LYS A 140 -0.51 -7.42 14.26
CA LYS A 140 -0.70 -6.96 12.87
C LYS A 140 -0.58 -5.44 12.73
N SER A 141 -1.17 -4.66 13.64
CA SER A 141 -1.02 -3.21 13.72
C SER A 141 0.44 -2.79 13.92
N VAL A 142 1.16 -3.45 14.84
CA VAL A 142 2.62 -3.24 15.03
C VAL A 142 3.39 -3.58 13.74
N THR A 143 3.02 -4.68 13.09
CA THR A 143 3.29 -5.05 11.69
C THR A 143 3.28 -3.87 10.73
N LEU A 144 2.09 -3.35 10.57
CA LEU A 144 1.73 -2.29 9.64
C LEU A 144 2.51 -1.00 9.94
N ARG A 145 2.61 -0.62 11.22
CA ARG A 145 3.37 0.56 11.65
C ARG A 145 4.87 0.39 11.39
N GLN A 146 5.44 -0.78 11.65
CA GLN A 146 6.86 -1.05 11.33
C GLN A 146 7.15 -0.96 9.83
N ILE A 147 6.19 -1.39 9.00
CA ILE A 147 6.26 -1.22 7.54
C ILE A 147 6.23 0.25 7.16
N GLY A 148 5.34 1.03 7.78
CA GLY A 148 5.27 2.49 7.62
C GLY A 148 6.59 3.17 7.98
N LEU A 149 7.15 2.90 9.16
CA LEU A 149 8.44 3.42 9.61
C LEU A 149 9.57 3.07 8.64
N THR A 150 9.65 1.80 8.21
CA THR A 150 10.67 1.36 7.25
C THR A 150 10.51 2.02 5.89
N LEU A 151 9.28 2.32 5.46
CA LEU A 151 9.02 3.00 4.20
C LEU A 151 9.39 4.48 4.30
N ALA A 152 8.99 5.14 5.39
CA ALA A 152 9.32 6.53 5.67
C ALA A 152 10.83 6.76 5.69
N ASP A 153 11.58 5.95 6.44
CA ASP A 153 13.04 6.05 6.55
C ASP A 153 13.74 5.93 5.18
N LYS A 154 13.23 5.06 4.30
CA LYS A 154 13.77 4.89 2.94
C LYS A 154 13.39 6.02 1.98
N MET A 155 12.21 6.62 2.16
CA MET A 155 11.63 7.54 1.18
C MET A 155 11.86 9.01 1.52
N GLN A 156 12.17 9.35 2.77
CA GLN A 156 12.39 10.75 3.21
C GLN A 156 13.47 11.49 2.39
N HIS A 157 14.48 10.78 1.88
CA HIS A 157 15.55 11.35 1.04
C HIS A 157 15.40 11.03 -0.46
N SER A 158 14.29 10.40 -0.87
CA SER A 158 14.03 10.08 -2.28
C SER A 158 13.53 11.31 -3.03
N LYS A 159 13.96 11.47 -4.30
CA LYS A 159 13.43 12.51 -5.21
C LYS A 159 12.00 12.22 -5.66
N ALA A 160 11.67 10.94 -5.80
CA ALA A 160 10.33 10.46 -6.08
C ALA A 160 9.88 9.59 -4.89
N PRO A 161 9.50 10.20 -3.75
CA PRO A 161 9.13 9.45 -2.56
C PRO A 161 7.83 8.69 -2.79
N LEU A 162 7.71 7.55 -2.09
CA LEU A 162 6.41 6.96 -1.79
C LEU A 162 5.98 7.50 -0.43
N ILE A 163 4.85 8.17 -0.39
CA ILE A 163 4.25 8.81 0.78
C ILE A 163 3.33 7.79 1.47
N PRO A 164 3.73 7.21 2.61
CA PRO A 164 2.87 6.33 3.39
C PRO A 164 1.80 7.14 4.11
N ILE A 165 0.52 6.74 4.04
CA ILE A 165 -0.60 7.36 4.76
C ILE A 165 -1.17 6.33 5.71
N TYR A 166 -1.07 6.56 7.02
CA TYR A 166 -1.60 5.65 8.04
C TYR A 166 -3.04 6.03 8.40
N VAL A 167 -3.96 5.09 8.19
CA VAL A 167 -5.40 5.31 8.33
C VAL A 167 -5.96 4.30 9.33
N PRO A 168 -6.22 4.70 10.59
CA PRO A 168 -6.88 3.85 11.58
C PRO A 168 -8.38 3.78 11.28
N LEU A 169 -8.93 2.59 10.98
CA LEU A 169 -10.34 2.42 10.58
C LEU A 169 -11.31 2.21 11.75
N ASN A 170 -10.83 2.18 12.99
CA ASN A 170 -11.66 2.01 14.19
C ASN A 170 -12.73 3.12 14.36
N MET A 171 -12.47 4.32 13.83
CA MET A 171 -13.38 5.46 13.86
C MET A 171 -14.11 5.70 12.53
N PHE A 172 -13.90 4.83 11.52
CA PHE A 172 -14.50 5.02 10.20
C PHE A 172 -15.99 4.66 10.21
N THR A 173 -16.85 5.65 10.02
CA THR A 173 -18.30 5.49 9.90
C THR A 173 -18.76 5.82 8.48
N VAL A 174 -19.68 5.03 7.94
CA VAL A 174 -20.25 5.30 6.61
C VAL A 174 -21.47 6.18 6.75
N SER A 175 -21.34 7.44 6.35
CA SER A 175 -22.51 8.28 6.10
C SER A 175 -22.91 8.16 4.62
N LEU A 176 -24.12 7.65 4.37
CA LEU A 176 -24.69 7.53 3.03
C LEU A 176 -25.01 8.88 2.37
N GLU A 177 -24.98 9.97 3.14
CA GLU A 177 -25.20 11.33 2.65
C GLU A 177 -23.96 11.93 1.98
N LYS A 178 -22.79 11.30 2.14
CA LYS A 178 -21.51 11.82 1.64
C LYS A 178 -21.11 11.14 0.33
N ASN A 179 -20.74 11.94 -0.68
CA ASN A 179 -20.38 11.46 -2.02
C ASN A 179 -19.10 10.61 -2.06
N ASP A 180 -18.19 10.75 -1.09
CA ASP A 180 -16.97 9.92 -0.97
C ASP A 180 -16.51 9.86 0.50
N PRO A 181 -17.09 8.95 1.31
CA PRO A 181 -16.84 8.92 2.75
C PRO A 181 -15.41 8.48 3.09
N VAL A 182 -14.74 7.68 2.24
CA VAL A 182 -13.34 7.28 2.48
C VAL A 182 -12.41 8.46 2.21
N TRP A 183 -12.61 9.20 1.12
CA TRP A 183 -11.78 10.37 0.81
C TRP A 183 -11.86 11.43 1.91
N GLN A 184 -13.06 11.71 2.39
CA GLN A 184 -13.26 12.64 3.51
C GLN A 184 -12.62 12.14 4.79
N PHE A 185 -12.82 10.85 5.12
CA PHE A 185 -12.18 10.27 6.29
C PHE A 185 -10.66 10.38 6.26
N ILE A 186 -10.04 10.19 5.08
CA ILE A 186 -8.59 10.39 4.91
C ILE A 186 -8.21 11.87 5.17
N GLY A 187 -8.98 12.82 4.65
CA GLY A 187 -8.74 14.24 4.90
C GLY A 187 -8.83 14.60 6.38
N ASP A 188 -9.91 14.16 7.03
CA ASP A 188 -10.14 14.37 8.47
C ASP A 188 -9.02 13.73 9.30
N THR A 189 -8.61 12.51 8.95
CA THR A 189 -7.50 11.78 9.59
C THR A 189 -6.18 12.55 9.47
N LEU A 190 -5.89 13.11 8.29
CA LEU A 190 -4.65 13.86 8.08
C LEU A 190 -4.63 15.16 8.87
N SER A 191 -5.75 15.89 8.91
CA SER A 191 -5.86 17.10 9.73
C SER A 191 -5.69 16.79 11.22
N GLU A 192 -6.27 15.70 11.71
CA GLU A 192 -6.13 15.28 13.10
C GLU A 192 -4.69 14.85 13.44
N GLN A 193 -4.04 14.08 12.56
CA GLN A 193 -2.70 13.52 12.80
C GLN A 193 -1.56 14.54 12.64
N PHE A 194 -1.70 15.47 11.68
CA PHE A 194 -0.62 16.39 11.24
C PHE A 194 -0.97 17.87 11.47
N GLY A 195 -2.10 18.15 12.13
CA GLY A 195 -2.58 19.50 12.42
C GLY A 195 -3.21 20.21 11.23
N GLU A 196 -3.77 21.39 11.51
CA GLU A 196 -4.59 22.21 10.60
C GLU A 196 -3.82 22.83 9.42
N ASP A 197 -2.50 22.66 9.36
CA ASP A 197 -1.67 23.20 8.29
C ASP A 197 -1.11 22.10 7.37
N LEU A 198 -0.24 21.24 7.90
CA LEU A 198 0.42 20.20 7.12
C LEU A 198 -0.55 19.14 6.58
N GLY A 199 -1.54 18.73 7.38
CA GLY A 199 -2.55 17.74 6.99
C GLY A 199 -3.36 18.18 5.77
N PRO A 200 -4.05 19.34 5.83
CA PRO A 200 -4.79 19.88 4.69
C PRO A 200 -3.93 20.16 3.45
N GLN A 201 -2.70 20.67 3.62
CA GLN A 201 -1.79 20.92 2.50
C GLN A 201 -1.41 19.62 1.76
N LEU A 202 -1.05 18.57 2.51
CA LEU A 202 -0.77 17.26 1.92
C LEU A 202 -2.00 16.66 1.24
N PHE A 203 -3.17 16.75 1.89
CA PHE A 203 -4.42 16.25 1.33
C PHE A 203 -4.80 16.97 0.03
N GLY A 204 -4.56 18.28 -0.06
CA GLY A 204 -4.72 19.05 -1.31
C GLY A 204 -3.88 18.52 -2.47
N GLN A 205 -2.70 17.97 -2.19
CA GLN A 205 -1.81 17.36 -3.17
C GLN A 205 -2.08 15.87 -3.41
N MET A 206 -2.93 15.24 -2.61
CA MET A 206 -3.15 13.78 -2.63
C MET A 206 -3.58 13.26 -4.01
N LYS A 207 -4.43 13.99 -4.73
CA LYS A 207 -4.86 13.59 -6.08
C LYS A 207 -3.70 13.56 -7.07
N ASN A 208 -2.78 14.52 -6.98
CA ASN A 208 -1.59 14.58 -7.83
C ASN A 208 -0.63 13.45 -7.47
N LEU A 209 -0.39 13.24 -6.17
CA LEU A 209 0.45 12.13 -5.67
C LEU A 209 -0.12 10.77 -6.08
N LEU A 210 -1.45 10.59 -6.04
CA LEU A 210 -2.13 9.39 -6.51
C LEU A 210 -2.00 9.23 -8.03
N ALA A 211 -2.17 10.30 -8.82
CA ALA A 211 -1.96 10.23 -10.26
C ALA A 211 -0.51 9.83 -10.60
N ALA A 212 0.46 10.26 -9.80
CA ALA A 212 1.87 9.96 -9.94
C ALA A 212 2.29 8.57 -9.41
N GLY A 213 1.40 7.83 -8.73
CA GLY A 213 1.76 6.55 -8.11
C GLY A 213 2.66 6.67 -6.88
N GLN A 214 2.56 7.79 -6.18
CA GLN A 214 3.43 8.17 -5.07
C GLN A 214 2.79 8.01 -3.69
N VAL A 215 1.61 7.40 -3.58
CA VAL A 215 0.93 7.20 -2.30
C VAL A 215 0.93 5.73 -1.93
N VAL A 216 0.99 5.43 -0.64
CA VAL A 216 0.82 4.10 -0.06
C VAL A 216 -0.12 4.20 1.13
N PHE A 217 -1.35 3.70 1.03
CA PHE A 217 -2.27 3.66 2.18
C PHE A 217 -1.94 2.49 3.11
N LEU A 218 -1.96 2.72 4.42
CA LEU A 218 -1.78 1.72 5.47
C LEU A 218 -3.06 1.69 6.31
N PHE A 219 -4.00 0.83 5.93
CA PHE A 219 -5.31 0.72 6.60
C PHE A 219 -5.23 -0.25 7.77
N ASP A 220 -5.36 0.27 8.99
CA ASP A 220 -5.35 -0.54 10.22
C ASP A 220 -6.75 -0.77 10.78
N SER A 221 -6.92 -1.81 11.60
CA SER A 221 -8.14 -2.06 12.38
C SER A 221 -9.45 -2.18 11.57
N MET A 222 -9.46 -2.88 10.43
CA MET A 222 -10.69 -3.03 9.64
C MET A 222 -11.79 -3.79 10.39
N ASP A 223 -11.44 -4.83 11.14
CA ASP A 223 -12.36 -5.63 11.93
C ASP A 223 -12.97 -4.88 13.12
N GLU A 224 -12.33 -3.78 13.55
CA GLU A 224 -12.80 -2.90 14.62
C GLU A 224 -13.73 -1.79 14.09
N MET A 225 -14.04 -1.79 12.79
CA MET A 225 -15.04 -0.89 12.23
C MET A 225 -16.40 -1.10 12.92
N PRO A 226 -17.16 -0.02 13.20
CA PRO A 226 -18.46 -0.12 13.83
C PRO A 226 -19.38 -1.14 13.14
N ARG A 227 -19.91 -2.11 13.90
CA ARG A 227 -20.69 -3.24 13.35
C ARG A 227 -21.92 -2.79 12.54
N ALA A 228 -22.52 -1.65 12.89
CA ALA A 228 -23.65 -1.09 12.17
C ALA A 228 -23.31 -0.75 10.70
N ASP A 229 -22.05 -0.39 10.44
CA ASP A 229 -21.59 0.09 9.14
C ASP A 229 -20.63 -0.89 8.45
N TYR A 230 -20.38 -2.07 9.04
CA TYR A 230 -19.32 -2.97 8.58
C TYR A 230 -19.47 -3.38 7.11
N GLY A 231 -20.67 -3.83 6.70
CA GLY A 231 -20.94 -4.23 5.32
C GLY A 231 -20.82 -3.06 4.32
N GLY A 232 -21.35 -1.89 4.69
CA GLY A 232 -21.29 -0.69 3.85
C GLY A 232 -19.87 -0.13 3.73
N GLY A 233 -19.17 -0.02 4.86
CA GLY A 233 -17.82 0.53 4.93
C GLY A 233 -16.79 -0.37 4.26
N PHE A 234 -16.98 -1.67 4.36
CA PHE A 234 -16.18 -2.64 3.63
C PHE A 234 -16.30 -2.48 2.11
N GLU A 235 -17.53 -2.37 1.56
CA GLU A 235 -17.75 -2.19 0.12
C GLU A 235 -17.23 -0.84 -0.38
N VAL A 236 -17.34 0.22 0.42
CA VAL A 236 -16.75 1.52 0.07
C VAL A 236 -15.22 1.44 0.06
N LEU A 237 -14.59 0.85 1.07
CA LEU A 237 -13.12 0.68 1.14
C LEU A 237 -12.60 -0.20 0.00
N LYS A 238 -13.34 -1.23 -0.39
CA LYS A 238 -13.03 -2.06 -1.55
C LYS A 238 -13.07 -1.26 -2.84
N ARG A 239 -14.16 -0.51 -3.09
CA ARG A 239 -14.27 0.34 -4.29
C ARG A 239 -13.15 1.38 -4.35
N PHE A 240 -12.82 1.98 -3.22
CA PHE A 240 -11.67 2.87 -3.09
C PHE A 240 -10.36 2.16 -3.46
N ALA A 241 -10.14 0.95 -2.94
CA ALA A 241 -8.94 0.17 -3.25
C ALA A 241 -8.87 -0.27 -4.73
N ASP A 242 -9.99 -0.57 -5.36
CA ASP A 242 -10.03 -0.92 -6.78
C ASP A 242 -9.73 0.30 -7.66
N GLN A 243 -10.34 1.45 -7.32
CA GLN A 243 -10.15 2.73 -8.01
C GLN A 243 -8.69 3.18 -8.01
N TYR A 244 -7.99 2.99 -6.90
CA TYR A 244 -6.59 3.40 -6.75
C TYR A 244 -5.60 2.24 -6.81
N SER A 245 -5.98 1.08 -7.37
CA SER A 245 -5.17 -0.16 -7.40
C SER A 245 -3.71 0.01 -7.86
N ASN A 246 -3.40 0.99 -8.71
CA ASN A 246 -2.03 1.33 -9.13
C ASN A 246 -1.16 1.98 -8.03
N ASN A 247 -1.79 2.51 -6.98
CA ASN A 247 -1.20 3.28 -5.87
C ASN A 247 -1.21 2.50 -4.56
N ILE A 248 -1.45 1.19 -4.64
CA ILE A 248 -1.88 0.46 -3.47
C ILE A 248 -0.88 -0.61 -3.12
N ALA A 249 -0.07 -0.17 -2.19
CA ALA A 249 0.54 -0.96 -1.16
C ALA A 249 -0.36 -0.93 0.09
N SER A 250 -1.67 -1.17 -0.05
CA SER A 250 -2.51 -1.36 1.14
C SER A 250 -2.04 -2.61 1.83
N LEU A 251 -1.76 -2.50 3.10
CA LEU A 251 -1.59 -3.62 3.98
C LEU A 251 -2.73 -3.52 4.97
N LYS A 252 -3.70 -4.41 4.81
CA LYS A 252 -4.92 -4.39 5.60
C LYS A 252 -4.78 -5.32 6.80
N THR A 253 -4.90 -4.80 8.01
CA THR A 253 -5.03 -5.62 9.20
C THR A 253 -6.48 -6.10 9.32
N ILE A 254 -6.72 -7.41 9.44
CA ILE A 254 -8.03 -7.94 9.82
C ILE A 254 -7.84 -8.85 11.03
N VAL A 255 -8.42 -8.48 12.18
CA VAL A 255 -8.49 -9.30 13.40
C VAL A 255 -9.81 -10.08 13.39
N SER A 256 -9.77 -11.33 13.87
CA SER A 256 -10.99 -12.08 14.16
C SER A 256 -11.48 -11.69 15.56
N ASN A 257 -12.78 -11.51 15.72
CA ASN A 257 -13.41 -11.81 17.01
C ASN A 257 -13.75 -13.30 17.06
#